data_AF-A0A938VEK6-F1
#
_entry.id   AF-A0A938VEK6-F1
#
_cell.length_a   1.000
_cell.length_b   1.000
_cell.length_c   1.000
_cell.angle_alpha   90.00
_cell.angle_beta   90.00
_cell.angle_gamma   90.00
#
_symmetry.space_group_name_H-M   'P 1'
#
loop_
_entity.id
_entity.type
_entity.pdbx_description
1 polymer ?
#
loop_
_entity_poly.entity_id
_entity_poly.type
_entity_poly.pdbx_seq_one_letter_code
_entity_poly.pdbx_strand_id
1 'polypeptide(L)' 'MQAHFRAARNFYQGTIAEVTDAQLLWQPAPVGNPIGAHVGHIVAGEDGLIQGMLRGAAPVGATTWAG' A
#
# COMPACT_ATOMS: atom_id res chain seq x y z
N MET A 1 2.08 -0.94 -20.30
CA MET A 1 2.17 -1.45 -18.90
C MET A 1 2.53 -0.36 -17.89
N GLN A 2 3.68 0.33 -17.99
CA GLN A 2 4.07 1.36 -17.03
C GLN A 2 3.06 2.51 -16.86
N ALA A 3 2.41 2.95 -17.95
CA ALA A 3 1.38 3.99 -17.89
C ALA A 3 0.15 3.58 -17.05
N HIS A 4 -0.25 2.30 -17.07
CA HIS A 4 -1.40 1.82 -16.29
C HIS A 4 -1.09 1.80 -14.79
N PHE A 5 0.11 1.36 -14.39
CA PHE A 5 0.52 1.41 -12.98
C PHE A 5 0.60 2.84 -12.45
N ARG A 6 1.11 3.78 -13.25
CA ARG A 6 1.16 5.19 -12.88
C ARG A 6 -0.25 5.79 -12.73
N ALA A 7 -1.15 5.50 -13.67
CA ALA A 7 -2.54 5.97 -13.59
C ALA A 7 -3.25 5.40 -12.36
N ALA A 8 -3.11 4.10 -12.08
CA ALA A 8 -3.69 3.46 -10.90
C ALA A 8 -3.14 4.06 -9.59
N ARG A 9 -1.82 4.27 -9.51
CA ARG A 9 -1.16 4.93 -8.36
C ARG A 9 -1.73 6.33 -8.13
N ASN A 10 -1.81 7.14 -9.18
CA ASN A 10 -2.30 8.52 -9.07
C ASN A 10 -3.77 8.56 -8.63
N PHE A 11 -4.61 7.69 -9.19
CA PHE A 11 -6.01 7.58 -8.80
C PHE A 11 -6.15 7.17 -7.32
N TYR A 12 -5.39 6.15 -6.91
CA TYR A 12 -5.37 5.69 -5.52
C TYR A 12 -4.93 6.80 -4.56
N GLN A 13 -3.81 7.47 -4.84
CA GLN A 13 -3.30 8.56 -4.02
C GLN A 13 -4.29 9.73 -3.95
N GLY A 14 -4.94 10.08 -5.07
CA GLY A 14 -6.00 11.09 -5.08
C GLY A 14 -7.21 10.70 -4.24
N THR A 15 -7.59 9.41 -4.24
CA THR A 15 -8.73 8.90 -3.46
C THR A 15 -8.51 8.99 -1.96
N ILE A 16 -7.27 8.79 -1.50
CA ILE A 16 -6.93 8.82 -0.06
C ILE A 16 -6.36 10.16 0.40
N ALA A 17 -6.29 11.17 -0.47
CA ALA A 17 -5.56 12.41 -0.21
C ALA A 17 -6.06 13.20 1.01
N GLU A 18 -7.36 13.07 1.32
CA GLU A 18 -8.03 13.79 2.41
C GLU A 18 -8.48 12.87 3.55
N VAL A 19 -8.04 11.60 3.54
CA VAL A 19 -8.35 10.67 4.64
C VAL A 19 -7.64 11.12 5.89
N THR A 20 -8.42 11.40 6.94
CA THR A 20 -7.89 11.76 8.27
C THR A 20 -7.41 10.54 9.04
N ASP A 21 -6.55 10.72 10.04
CA ASP A 21 -6.06 9.63 10.90
C ASP A 21 -7.19 8.84 11.57
N ALA A 22 -8.24 9.55 12.00
CA ALA A 22 -9.42 8.92 12.60
C ALA A 22 -10.15 8.00 11.61
N GLN A 23 -10.28 8.42 10.35
CA GLN A 23 -10.88 7.60 9.29
C GLN A 23 -9.96 6.45 8.86
N LEU A 24 -8.65 6.69 8.85
CA LEU A 24 -7.64 5.69 8.49
C LEU A 24 -7.70 4.47 9.41
N LEU A 25 -7.88 4.72 10.70
CA LEU A 25 -7.90 3.71 11.77
C LEU A 25 -9.32 3.23 12.12
N TRP A 26 -10.36 3.83 11.54
CA TRP A 26 -11.73 3.44 11.83
C TRP A 26 -11.98 2.00 11.37
N GLN A 27 -12.52 1.19 12.28
CA GLN A 27 -12.84 -0.21 12.05
C GLN A 27 -14.28 -0.34 11.53
N PRO A 28 -14.50 -0.66 10.23
CA PRO A 28 -15.84 -0.96 9.75
C PRO A 28 -16.35 -2.28 10.32
N ALA A 29 -17.59 -2.25 10.83
CA ALA A 29 -18.29 -3.46 11.27
C ALA A 29 -18.96 -4.20 10.10
N PRO A 30 -19.20 -5.52 10.18
CA PRO A 30 -18.64 -6.49 11.15
C PRO A 30 -17.36 -7.19 10.65
N VAL A 31 -16.99 -7.05 9.38
CA VAL A 31 -15.95 -7.87 8.72
C VAL A 31 -15.01 -7.09 7.79
N GLY A 32 -15.17 -5.77 7.67
CA GLY A 32 -14.30 -4.96 6.81
C GLY A 32 -12.96 -4.67 7.48
N ASN A 33 -11.92 -4.41 6.70
CA ASN A 33 -10.65 -3.90 7.22
C ASN A 33 -10.67 -2.37 7.27
N PRO A 34 -9.94 -1.74 8.22
CA PRO A 34 -9.70 -0.30 8.18
C PRO A 34 -9.04 0.14 6.87
N ILE A 35 -9.23 1.41 6.49
CA ILE A 35 -8.57 1.98 5.31
C ILE A 35 -7.05 1.80 5.42
N GLY A 36 -6.47 2.04 6.60
CA GLY A 36 -5.04 1.88 6.84
C GLY A 36 -4.52 0.46 6.58
N ALA A 37 -5.33 -0.56 6.85
CA ALA A 37 -4.95 -1.94 6.56
C ALA A 37 -4.94 -2.23 5.04
N HIS A 38 -5.86 -1.63 4.28
CA HIS A 38 -5.83 -1.72 2.82
C HIS A 38 -4.64 -0.97 2.22
N VAL A 39 -4.31 0.22 2.75
CA VAL A 39 -3.09 0.96 2.37
C VAL A 39 -1.85 0.11 2.62
N GLY A 40 -1.74 -0.49 3.82
CA GLY A 40 -0.65 -1.38 4.18
C GLY A 40 -0.55 -2.60 3.25
N HIS A 41 -1.69 -3.24 2.93
CA HIS A 41 -1.73 -4.38 2.02
C HIS A 41 -1.19 -4.04 0.63
N ILE A 42 -1.56 -2.88 0.08
CA ILE A 42 -1.08 -2.42 -1.23
C ILE A 42 0.44 -2.19 -1.20
N VAL A 43 0.94 -1.43 -0.21
CA VAL A 43 2.36 -1.10 -0.11
C VAL A 43 3.22 -2.35 0.11
N ALA A 44 2.80 -3.23 1.03
CA ALA A 44 3.51 -4.49 1.29
C ALA A 44 3.47 -5.43 0.06
N GLY A 45 2.35 -5.48 -0.66
CA GLY A 45 2.21 -6.26 -1.88
C GLY A 45 3.13 -5.75 -3.00
N GLU A 46 3.22 -4.43 -3.20
CA GLU A 46 4.15 -3.82 -4.15
C GLU A 46 5.61 -4.12 -3.80
N ASP A 47 5.99 -4.00 -2.52
CA ASP A 47 7.34 -4.28 -2.04
C ASP A 47 7.70 -5.76 -2.27
N GLY A 48 6.81 -6.68 -1.89
CA GLY A 48 6.99 -8.11 -2.11
C GLY A 48 7.09 -8.48 -3.60
N LEU A 49 6.23 -7.91 -4.44
CA LEU A 49 6.25 -8.15 -5.89
C LEU A 49 7.55 -7.62 -6.52
N ILE A 50 7.92 -6.36 -6.23
CA ILE A 50 9.06 -5.71 -6.88
C ILE A 50 10.38 -6.28 -6.36
N GLN A 51 10.58 -6.34 -5.04
CA GLN A 51 11.84 -6.82 -4.49
C GLN A 51 11.95 -8.33 -4.62
N GLY A 52 10.93 -9.06 -4.18
CA GLY A 52 10.94 -10.52 -4.18
C GLY A 52 10.92 -11.10 -5.59
N MET A 53 9.86 -10.80 -6.36
CA MET A 53 9.64 -11.49 -7.64
C MET A 53 10.43 -10.88 -8.79
N LEU A 54 10.57 -9.55 -8.85
CA LEU A 54 11.26 -8.89 -9.98
C LEU A 54 12.75 -8.71 -9.77
N ARG A 55 13.21 -8.53 -8.53
CA ARG A 55 14.62 -8.26 -8.20
C ARG A 55 15.34 -9.41 -7.49
N GLY A 56 14.63 -10.44 -7.02
CA GLY A 56 15.22 -11.54 -6.27
C GLY A 56 15.83 -11.13 -4.92
N ALA A 57 15.37 -10.00 -4.37
CA ALA A 57 15.84 -9.44 -3.10
C ALA A 57 14.77 -9.61 -2.01
N ALA A 58 15.18 -9.51 -0.74
CA ALA A 58 14.22 -9.43 0.36
C ALA A 58 13.34 -8.16 0.20
N PRO A 59 12.03 -8.24 0.49
CA PRO A 59 11.17 -7.06 0.60
C PRO A 59 11.78 -6.05 1.56
N VAL A 60 11.75 -4.76 1.25
CA VAL A 60 12.32 -3.70 2.08
C VAL A 60 11.75 -3.76 3.50
N GLY A 61 10.45 -4.06 3.65
CA GLY A 61 9.82 -4.22 4.97
C GLY A 61 10.38 -5.37 5.83
N ALA A 62 11.12 -6.31 5.23
CA ALA A 62 11.82 -7.39 5.91
C ALA A 62 13.33 -7.11 6.11
N THR A 63 13.79 -5.90 5.77
CA THR A 63 15.18 -5.45 5.91
C THR A 63 15.29 -4.28 6.90
N THR A 64 16.49 -3.74 7.08
CA THR A 64 16.67 -2.49 7.80
C THR A 64 16.16 -1.31 6.97
N TRP A 65 15.09 -0.66 7.42
CA TRP A 65 14.59 0.58 6.82
C TRP A 65 15.60 1.71 7.03
N ALA A 66 16.06 2.34 5.95
CA ALA A 66 17.09 3.38 5.99
C ALA A 66 16.55 4.83 6.10
N GLY A 67 15.21 5.02 6.07
CA GLY A 67 14.60 6.35 6.01
C GLY A 67 14.22 6.73 4.60
#